data_AF-A0A3D5BYC0-F1
#
_entry.id   AF-A0A3D5BYC0-F1
#
_cell.length_a   1.000
_cell.length_b   1.000
_cell.length_c   1.000
_cell.angle_alpha   90.00
_cell.angle_beta   90.00
_cell.angle_gamma   90.00
#
_symmetry.space_group_name_H-M   'P 1'
#
loop_
_entity.id
_entity.type
_entity.pdbx_description
1 polymer ?
#
loop_
_entity_poly.entity_id
_entity_poly.type
_entity_poly.pdbx_seq_one_letter_code
_entity_poly.pdbx_strand_id
1 'polypeptide(L)'
;MITQKEFVTHACEQVLRFTQVEKWDDLSEELKVQLGFNMGAMALGLGLTKEDGFLALSDARQGNISMDAFREHLRTIIDSRKIAVDEAKISKPF
;
A
#
# COMPACT_ATOMS: atom_id res chain seq x y z
N MET A 1 16.95 -12.59 -10.82
CA MET A 1 15.92 -13.29 -10.00
C MET A 1 15.59 -12.35 -8.86
N ILE A 2 14.34 -11.95 -8.69
CA ILE A 2 13.92 -11.03 -7.62
C ILE A 2 13.86 -11.84 -6.31
N THR A 3 14.47 -11.34 -5.25
CA THR A 3 14.36 -11.93 -3.92
C THR A 3 13.00 -11.64 -3.29
N GLN A 4 12.55 -12.49 -2.37
CA GLN A 4 11.29 -12.25 -1.63
C GLN A 4 11.28 -10.86 -0.97
N LYS A 5 12.44 -10.42 -0.43
CA LYS A 5 12.59 -9.11 0.19
C LYS A 5 12.37 -7.98 -0.82
N GLU A 6 13.01 -8.05 -1.99
CA GLU A 6 12.83 -7.05 -3.06
C GLU A 6 11.39 -7.00 -3.55
N PHE A 7 10.72 -8.15 -3.64
CA PHE A 7 9.31 -8.22 -4.02
C PHE A 7 8.40 -7.53 -2.98
N VAL A 8 8.62 -7.79 -1.69
CA VAL A 8 7.84 -7.15 -0.60
C VAL A 8 8.13 -5.65 -0.54
N THR A 9 9.39 -5.24 -0.68
CA THR A 9 9.75 -3.81 -0.76
C THR A 9 9.03 -3.14 -1.92
N HIS A 10 9.01 -3.77 -3.10
CA HIS A 10 8.31 -3.22 -4.26
C HIS A 10 6.80 -3.09 -4.03
N ALA A 11 6.18 -4.10 -3.39
CA ALA A 11 4.77 -4.03 -3.02
C ALA A 11 4.48 -2.86 -2.07
N CYS A 12 5.34 -2.66 -1.05
CA CYS A 12 5.24 -1.52 -0.13
C CYS A 12 5.33 -0.18 -0.87
N GLU A 13 6.29 -0.05 -1.80
CA GLU A 13 6.45 1.14 -2.63
C GLU A 13 5.20 1.42 -3.50
N GLN A 14 4.63 0.40 -4.15
CA GLN A 14 3.44 0.59 -4.99
C GLN A 14 2.19 0.93 -4.18
N VAL A 15 2.00 0.30 -3.01
CA VAL A 15 0.90 0.65 -2.09
C VAL A 15 1.02 2.12 -1.67
N LEU A 16 2.20 2.55 -1.23
CA LEU A 16 2.45 3.94 -0.86
C LEU A 16 2.35 4.90 -2.05
N ARG A 17 2.65 4.45 -3.27
CA ARG A 17 2.49 5.27 -4.47
C ARG A 17 1.01 5.52 -4.78
N PHE A 18 0.22 4.45 -4.92
CA PHE A 18 -1.19 4.58 -5.33
C PHE A 18 -2.08 5.22 -4.26
N THR A 19 -1.66 5.21 -3.00
CA THR A 19 -2.36 5.91 -1.91
C THR A 19 -2.02 7.40 -1.82
N GLN A 20 -1.42 8.01 -2.86
CA GLN A 20 -1.21 9.47 -2.96
C GLN A 20 -2.46 10.24 -3.43
N VAL A 21 -3.46 9.53 -3.92
CA VAL A 21 -4.70 10.15 -4.38
C VAL A 21 -5.54 10.66 -3.21
N GLU A 22 -6.41 11.63 -3.46
CA GLU A 22 -7.31 12.17 -2.43
C GLU A 22 -8.41 11.15 -2.08
N LYS A 23 -8.97 10.50 -3.10
CA LYS A 23 -10.12 9.59 -2.99
C LYS A 23 -9.85 8.28 -3.71
N TRP A 24 -10.46 7.20 -3.22
CA TRP A 24 -10.38 5.88 -3.85
C TRP A 24 -10.75 5.90 -5.35
N ASP A 25 -11.75 6.70 -5.71
CA ASP A 25 -12.25 6.77 -7.09
C ASP A 25 -11.39 7.62 -8.04
N ASP A 26 -10.34 8.27 -7.53
CA ASP A 26 -9.34 8.93 -8.38
C ASP A 26 -8.40 7.91 -9.04
N LEU A 27 -8.36 6.67 -8.53
CA LEU A 27 -7.64 5.56 -9.17
C LEU A 27 -8.45 4.99 -10.34
N SER A 28 -7.77 4.66 -11.44
CA SER A 28 -8.36 3.81 -12.48
C SER A 28 -8.68 2.41 -11.94
N GLU A 29 -9.58 1.69 -12.59
CA GLU A 29 -9.92 0.32 -12.19
C GLU A 29 -8.69 -0.61 -12.23
N GLU A 30 -7.79 -0.42 -13.20
CA GLU A 30 -6.54 -1.16 -13.28
C GLU A 30 -5.65 -0.89 -12.06
N LEU A 31 -5.56 0.37 -11.62
CA LEU A 31 -4.78 0.75 -10.45
C LEU A 31 -5.42 0.25 -9.15
N LYS A 32 -6.75 0.21 -9.05
CA LYS A 32 -7.47 -0.40 -7.92
C LYS A 32 -7.13 -1.88 -7.79
N VAL A 33 -7.08 -2.61 -8.91
CA VAL A 33 -6.67 -4.03 -8.94
C VAL A 33 -5.20 -4.19 -8.52
N GLN A 34 -4.30 -3.35 -9.05
CA GLN A 34 -2.88 -3.39 -8.69
C GLN A 34 -2.64 -3.05 -7.22
N LEU A 35 -3.37 -2.06 -6.67
CA LEU A 35 -3.30 -1.72 -5.25
C LEU A 35 -3.74 -2.91 -4.39
N GLY A 36 -4.85 -3.58 -4.74
CA GLY A 36 -5.31 -4.78 -4.04
C GLY A 36 -4.28 -5.93 -4.07
N PHE A 37 -3.66 -6.18 -5.23
CA PHE A 37 -2.60 -7.18 -5.37
C PHE A 37 -1.38 -6.85 -4.49
N ASN A 38 -0.88 -5.60 -4.57
CA ASN A 38 0.28 -5.17 -3.80
C ASN A 38 -0.01 -5.15 -2.29
N MET A 39 -1.24 -4.81 -1.88
CA MET A 39 -1.68 -4.95 -0.49
C MET A 39 -1.64 -6.40 -0.02
N GLY A 40 -2.08 -7.37 -0.85
CA GLY A 40 -1.97 -8.79 -0.53
C GLY A 40 -0.52 -9.26 -0.38
N ALA A 41 0.35 -8.83 -1.30
CA ALA A 41 1.78 -9.14 -1.26
C ALA A 41 2.47 -8.55 -0.01
N MET A 42 2.17 -7.28 0.31
CA MET A 42 2.65 -6.62 1.53
C MET A 42 2.13 -7.31 2.79
N ALA A 43 0.83 -7.62 2.86
CA ALA A 43 0.21 -8.26 4.01
C ALA A 43 0.83 -9.63 4.30
N LEU A 44 1.01 -10.46 3.26
CA LEU A 44 1.66 -11.76 3.38
C LEU A 44 3.14 -11.62 3.76
N GLY A 45 3.87 -10.71 3.10
CA GLY A 45 5.30 -10.50 3.31
C GLY A 45 5.66 -9.95 4.68
N LEU A 46 4.79 -9.14 5.27
CA LEU A 46 4.99 -8.52 6.58
C LEU A 46 4.25 -9.24 7.72
N GLY A 47 3.46 -10.27 7.39
CA GLY A 47 2.64 -11.00 8.35
C GLY A 47 1.60 -10.11 9.03
N LEU A 48 0.89 -9.30 8.25
CA LEU A 48 -0.13 -8.39 8.77
C LEU A 48 -1.40 -9.15 9.18
N THR A 49 -2.09 -8.62 10.19
CA THR A 49 -3.43 -9.09 10.51
C THR A 49 -4.43 -8.59 9.47
N LYS A 50 -5.67 -9.09 9.56
CA LYS A 50 -6.75 -8.64 8.67
C LYS A 50 -7.06 -7.16 8.89
N GLU A 51 -6.98 -6.70 10.13
CA GLU A 51 -7.25 -5.33 10.57
C GLU A 51 -6.24 -4.37 9.93
N ASP A 52 -4.96 -4.69 10.05
CA ASP A 52 -3.86 -3.86 9.56
C ASP A 52 -3.79 -3.79 8.03
N GLY A 53 -4.25 -4.83 7.34
CA GLY A 53 -4.23 -4.91 5.88
C GLY A 53 -5.60 -4.67 5.24
N PHE A 54 -6.45 -5.70 5.26
CA PHE A 54 -7.66 -5.74 4.44
C PHE A 54 -8.82 -4.91 4.96
N LEU A 55 -9.00 -4.78 6.29
CA LEU A 55 -10.03 -3.90 6.83
C LEU A 55 -9.68 -2.44 6.57
N ALA A 56 -8.45 -2.02 6.85
CA ALA A 56 -8.00 -0.66 6.54
C ALA A 56 -8.17 -0.31 5.05
N LEU A 57 -7.84 -1.22 4.13
CA LEU A 57 -8.11 -1.03 2.70
C LEU A 57 -9.62 -0.94 2.39
N SER A 58 -10.42 -1.80 3.00
CA SER A 58 -11.88 -1.80 2.82
C SER A 58 -12.50 -0.49 3.33
N ASP A 59 -12.01 0.03 4.45
CA ASP A 59 -12.45 1.30 5.04
C ASP A 59 -12.08 2.50 4.15
N ALA A 60 -10.86 2.51 3.60
CA ALA A 60 -10.45 3.53 2.63
C ALA A 60 -11.32 3.50 1.37
N ARG A 61 -11.60 2.29 0.84
CA ARG A 61 -12.49 2.10 -0.31
C ARG A 61 -13.91 2.58 -0.06
N GLN A 62 -14.43 2.38 1.15
CA GLN A 62 -15.78 2.80 1.53
C GLN A 62 -15.86 4.28 1.91
N GLY A 63 -14.73 4.99 2.00
CA GLY A 63 -14.66 6.37 2.47
C GLY A 63 -14.82 6.52 3.98
N ASN A 64 -14.66 5.45 4.76
CA ASN A 64 -14.69 5.48 6.23
C ASN A 64 -13.41 6.14 6.78
N ILE A 65 -12.30 6.01 6.07
CA ILE A 65 -11.05 6.74 6.31
C ILE A 65 -10.56 7.37 5.00
N SER A 66 -9.80 8.47 5.09
CA SER A 66 -9.19 9.07 3.90
C SER A 66 -8.06 8.21 3.35
N MET A 67 -7.74 8.39 2.07
CA MET A 67 -6.57 7.74 1.45
C MET A 67 -5.27 8.15 2.12
N ASP A 68 -5.16 9.41 2.57
CA ASP A 68 -4.02 9.89 3.37
C ASP A 68 -3.90 9.18 4.72
N ALA A 69 -5.00 9.04 5.46
CA ALA A 69 -4.97 8.32 6.74
C ALA A 69 -4.61 6.83 6.55
N PHE A 70 -5.13 6.21 5.49
CA PHE A 70 -4.75 4.85 5.12
C PHE A 70 -3.27 4.75 4.75
N ARG A 71 -2.75 5.71 3.97
CA ARG A 71 -1.33 5.81 3.62
C ARG A 71 -0.44 5.93 4.86
N GLU A 72 -0.79 6.80 5.80
CA GLU A 72 -0.02 7.02 7.03
C GLU A 72 0.01 5.77 7.91
N HIS A 73 -1.13 5.06 8.01
CA HIS A 73 -1.21 3.76 8.68
C HIS A 73 -0.23 2.75 8.06
N LEU A 74 -0.24 2.62 6.73
CA LEU A 74 0.66 1.72 6.00
C LEU A 74 2.13 2.13 6.17
N ARG A 75 2.43 3.44 6.12
CA ARG A 75 3.78 3.96 6.36
C ARG A 75 4.29 3.56 7.74
N THR A 76 3.47 3.74 8.77
CA THR A 76 3.81 3.35 10.16
C THR A 76 4.14 1.86 10.26
N ILE A 77 3.35 1.00 9.60
CA ILE A 77 3.62 -0.44 9.52
C ILE A 77 4.98 -0.70 8.84
N ILE A 78 5.20 -0.15 7.64
CA ILE A 78 6.43 -0.33 6.86
C ILE A 78 7.67 0.07 7.68
N ASP A 79 7.60 1.22 8.36
CA ASP A 79 8.68 1.74 9.18
C ASP A 79 8.95 0.86 10.40
N SER A 80 7.90 0.40 11.10
CA SER A 80 8.04 -0.53 12.24
C SER A 80 8.68 -1.87 11.86
N ARG A 81 8.49 -2.31 10.60
CA ARG A 81 9.10 -3.52 10.04
C ARG A 81 10.47 -3.27 9.42
N LYS A 82 10.98 -2.03 9.48
CA LYS A 82 12.28 -1.60 8.96
C LYS A 82 12.46 -1.93 7.46
N ILE A 83 11.38 -1.81 6.69
CA ILE A 83 11.44 -1.97 5.24
C ILE A 83 11.92 -0.65 4.64
N ALA A 84 13.13 -0.65 4.08
CA ALA A 84 13.64 0.50 3.35
C ALA A 84 12.94 0.61 2.00
N VAL A 85 12.11 1.65 1.85
CA VAL A 85 11.42 1.99 0.60
C VAL A 85 12.10 3.17 -0.09
N ASP A 86 11.96 3.25 -1.41
CA ASP A 86 12.51 4.33 -2.22
C ASP A 86 11.46 5.43 -2.46
N GLU A 87 11.63 6.59 -1.82
CA GLU A 87 10.73 7.73 -1.98
C GLU A 87 10.66 8.23 -3.43
N ALA A 88 11.73 8.11 -4.22
CA ALA A 88 11.71 8.53 -5.62
C ALA A 88 10.76 7.66 -6.46
N LYS A 89 10.63 6.37 -6.12
CA LYS A 89 9.63 5.48 -6.75
C LYS A 89 8.23 5.77 -6.26
N ILE A 90 8.07 6.09 -4.97
CA ILE A 90 6.78 6.42 -4.37
C ILE A 90 6.21 7.70 -4.97
N SER A 91 7.03 8.73 -5.19
CA SER A 91 6.61 10.02 -5.76
C SER A 91 6.42 10.02 -7.28
N LYS A 92 6.63 8.90 -7.96
CA LYS A 92 6.51 8.84 -9.43
C LYS A 92 5.02 8.92 -9.84
N PRO A 93 4.64 9.82 -10.78
CA PRO A 93 3.27 9.88 -11.31
C PRO A 93 2.83 8.53 -11.91
N PHE A 94 1.54 8.20 -11.80
CA PHE A 94 0.93 6.97 -12.31
C PHE A 94 -0.37 7.27 -13.04
#